data_AF-A0A914Y7R4-F1
#
_entry.id   AF-A0A914Y7R4-F1
#
_cell.length_a   1.000
_cell.length_b   1.000
_cell.length_c   1.000
_cell.angle_alpha   90.00
_cell.angle_beta   90.00
_cell.angle_gamma   90.00
#
_symmetry.space_group_name_H-M   'P 1'
#
loop_
_entity.id
_entity.type
_entity.pdbx_description
1 polymer ?
#
loop_
_entity_poly.entity_id
_entity_poly.type
_entity_poly.pdbx_seq_one_letter_code
_entity_poly.pdbx_strand_id
1 'polypeptide(L)' 'MRFGNVRGLYDHDIVFWLGDLNYRLDSPYGYEHVVNVIESGNTNTLLEYDQLRKQQQLRHAFLGFKELLGMGYK' A
#
# COMPACT_ATOMS: atom_id res chain seq x y z
N MET A 1 -15.46 -3.56 -10.81
CA MET A 1 -16.48 -3.15 -9.83
C MET A 1 -17.52 -2.27 -10.53
N ARG A 2 -18.81 -2.47 -10.27
CA ARG A 2 -19.91 -1.65 -10.81
C ARG A 2 -20.62 -0.94 -9.66
N PHE A 3 -20.97 0.32 -9.88
CA PHE A 3 -21.69 1.18 -8.94
C PHE A 3 -23.06 1.51 -9.53
N GLY A 4 -24.11 0.93 -8.93
CA GLY A 4 -25.47 0.96 -9.50
C GLY A 4 -25.58 0.15 -10.80
N ASN A 5 -26.68 0.35 -11.55
CA ASN A 5 -27.00 -0.46 -12.72
C ASN A 5 -26.22 -0.10 -13.99
N VAL A 6 -25.39 0.96 -14.00
CA VAL A 6 -24.82 1.50 -15.24
C VAL A 6 -23.34 1.91 -15.18
N ARG A 7 -22.78 2.31 -14.02
CA ARG A 7 -21.42 2.88 -13.95
C ARG A 7 -20.38 1.87 -13.49
N GLY A 8 -19.27 1.76 -14.19
CA GLY A 8 -18.07 1.03 -13.80
C GLY A 8 -17.12 1.87 -12.95
N LEU A 9 -16.13 1.19 -12.34
CA LEU A 9 -15.09 1.84 -11.54
C LEU A 9 -14.34 2.95 -12.29
N TYR A 10 -14.06 2.75 -13.58
CA TYR A 10 -13.29 3.70 -14.38
C TYR A 10 -14.16 4.75 -15.08
N ASP A 11 -15.47 4.78 -14.82
CA ASP A 11 -16.38 5.82 -15.33
C ASP A 11 -16.37 7.08 -14.44
N HIS A 12 -15.59 7.06 -13.36
CA HIS A 12 -15.43 8.18 -12.44
C HIS A 12 -14.16 8.96 -12.78
N ASP A 13 -14.24 10.31 -12.74
CA ASP A 13 -13.09 11.18 -12.99
C ASP A 13 -11.96 10.96 -11.95
N ILE A 14 -12.34 10.63 -10.72
CA ILE A 14 -11.42 10.38 -9.60
C ILE A 14 -11.93 9.18 -8.81
N VAL A 15 -11.02 8.25 -8.50
CA VAL A 15 -11.30 7.07 -7.68
C VAL A 15 -10.35 7.03 -6.49
N PHE A 16 -10.90 7.09 -5.29
CA PHE A 16 -10.17 6.76 -4.06
C PHE A 16 -10.48 5.31 -3.68
N TRP A 17 -9.44 4.49 -3.59
CA TRP A 17 -9.56 3.12 -3.10
C TRP A 17 -8.82 3.02 -1.76
N LEU A 18 -9.58 2.89 -0.68
CA LEU A 18 -9.08 2.85 0.70
C LEU A 18 -9.86 1.84 1.54
N GLY A 19 -9.24 1.39 2.63
CA GLY A 19 -9.82 0.44 3.58
C GLY A 19 -8.74 -0.39 4.26
N ASP A 20 -9.15 -1.38 5.04
CA ASP A 20 -8.24 -2.43 5.49
C ASP A 20 -7.96 -3.39 4.33
N LEU A 21 -6.89 -3.09 3.59
CA LEU A 21 -6.45 -3.90 2.46
C LEU A 21 -5.78 -5.20 2.90
N ASN A 22 -5.45 -5.33 4.20
CA ASN A 22 -4.91 -6.52 4.84
C ASN A 22 -3.59 -7.07 4.25
N TYR A 23 -2.84 -6.24 3.51
CA TYR A 23 -1.47 -6.56 3.11
C TYR A 23 -0.54 -6.48 4.32
N ARG A 24 0.43 -7.40 4.40
CA ARG A 24 1.36 -7.53 5.52
C ARG A 24 2.81 -7.34 5.06
N LEU A 25 3.73 -7.31 6.02
CA LEU A 25 5.16 -7.37 5.72
C LEU A 25 5.54 -8.80 5.34
N ASP A 26 6.11 -8.96 4.15
CA ASP A 26 6.76 -10.17 3.67
C ASP A 26 8.27 -10.04 3.89
N SER A 27 8.69 -10.22 5.15
CA SER A 27 10.07 -10.06 5.60
C SER A 27 10.57 -11.32 6.30
N PRO A 28 11.88 -11.61 6.27
CA PRO A 28 12.47 -12.70 7.06
C PRO A 28 12.57 -12.35 8.56
N TYR A 29 12.23 -11.12 8.96
CA TYR A 29 12.40 -10.64 10.31
C TYR A 29 11.23 -11.05 11.22
N GLY A 30 11.56 -11.37 12.47
CA GLY A 30 10.58 -11.61 13.52
C GLY A 30 10.01 -10.32 14.12
N TYR A 31 8.98 -10.48 14.95
CA TYR A 31 8.25 -9.39 15.62
C TYR A 31 9.18 -8.40 16.33
N GLU A 32 10.12 -8.87 17.16
CA GLU A 32 11.00 -8.00 17.95
C GLU A 32 11.85 -7.07 17.08
N HIS A 33 12.36 -7.57 15.95
CA HIS A 33 13.13 -6.75 15.02
C HIS A 33 12.26 -5.66 14.39
N VAL A 34 11.05 -6.01 13.96
CA VAL A 34 10.08 -5.05 13.39
C VAL A 34 9.74 -3.96 14.40
N VAL A 35 9.50 -4.32 15.67
CA VAL A 35 9.24 -3.35 16.75
C VAL A 35 10.43 -2.41 16.93
N ASN A 36 11.65 -2.93 17.01
CA ASN A 36 12.85 -2.10 17.17
C ASN A 36 13.04 -1.10 16.00
N VAL A 37 12.76 -1.53 14.77
CA VAL A 37 12.82 -0.65 13.59
C VAL A 37 11.77 0.47 13.67
N ILE A 38 10.56 0.16 14.15
CA ILE A 38 9.50 1.15 14.37
C ILE A 38 9.92 2.14 15.46
N GLU A 39 10.41 1.66 16.59
CA GLU A 39 10.82 2.50 17.73
C GLU A 39 12.01 3.41 17.40
N SER A 40 12.93 2.95 16.54
CA SER A 40 14.05 3.77 16.04
C SER A 40 13.64 4.81 14.99
N GLY A 41 12.36 4.84 14.58
CA GLY A 41 11.86 5.75 13.55
C GLY A 41 12.31 5.41 12.13
N ASN A 42 13.00 4.27 11.93
CA ASN A 42 13.53 3.86 10.63
C ASN A 42 12.53 2.99 9.87
N THR A 43 11.25 3.34 9.88
CA THR A 43 10.16 2.54 9.28
C THR A 43 10.25 2.45 7.75
N ASN A 44 11.02 3.33 7.11
CA ASN A 44 11.24 3.31 5.67
C ASN A 44 11.86 1.99 5.19
N THR A 45 12.69 1.33 5.99
CA THR A 45 13.28 0.03 5.63
C THR A 45 12.24 -1.09 5.62
N LEU A 46 11.19 -1.00 6.45
CA LEU A 46 10.10 -1.98 6.46
C LEU A 46 9.26 -1.92 5.18
N LEU A 47 9.19 -0.76 4.53
CA LEU A 47 8.45 -0.58 3.29
C LEU A 47 9.01 -1.37 2.11
N GLU A 48 10.27 -1.83 2.17
CA GLU A 48 10.86 -2.76 1.19
C GLU A 48 10.18 -4.13 1.23
N TYR A 49 9.60 -4.50 2.38
CA TYR A 49 8.92 -5.77 2.61
C TYR A 49 7.40 -5.68 2.47
N ASP A 50 6.85 -4.49 2.22
CA ASP A 50 5.41 -4.30 2.08
C ASP A 50 4.85 -5.03 0.85
N GLN A 51 3.89 -5.94 1.09
CA GLN A 51 3.30 -6.76 0.02
C GLN A 51 2.50 -5.91 -0.98
N LEU A 52 1.81 -4.85 -0.55
CA LEU A 52 1.01 -4.02 -1.45
C LEU A 52 1.91 -3.33 -2.49
N ARG A 53 2.99 -2.69 -2.03
CA ARG A 53 4.00 -2.05 -2.88
C ARG A 53 4.61 -3.04 -3.85
N LYS A 54 5.02 -4.22 -3.38
CA LYS A 54 5.56 -5.28 -4.25
C LYS A 54 4.54 -5.66 -5.34
N GLN A 55 3.27 -5.89 -5.00
CA GLN A 55 2.24 -6.27 -5.99
C GLN A 55 1.87 -5.13 -6.95
N GLN A 56 1.93 -3.86 -6.51
CA GLN A 56 1.78 -2.70 -7.37
C GLN A 56 2.92 -2.58 -8.38
N GLN A 57 4.18 -2.73 -7.93
CA GLN A 57 5.36 -2.72 -8.79
C GLN A 57 5.31 -3.82 -9.85
N LEU A 58 4.86 -5.01 -9.46
CA LEU A 58 4.64 -6.15 -10.37
C LEU A 58 3.38 -5.99 -11.26
N ARG A 59 2.59 -4.93 -11.07
CA ARG A 59 1.33 -4.66 -11.79
C ARG A 59 0.26 -5.75 -11.58
N HIS A 60 0.35 -6.53 -10.52
CA HIS A 60 -0.63 -7.54 -10.15
C HIS A 60 -1.84 -6.95 -9.42
N ALA A 61 -1.67 -5.83 -8.72
CA ALA A 61 -2.72 -5.16 -7.98
C ALA A 61 -2.66 -3.64 -8.17
N PHE A 62 -3.83 -2.98 -8.06
CA PHE A 62 -3.95 -1.51 -8.08
C PHE A 62 -3.27 -0.82 -9.28
N LEU A 63 -3.30 -1.44 -10.46
CA LEU A 63 -2.73 -0.84 -11.67
C LEU A 63 -3.37 0.52 -11.96
N GLY A 64 -2.54 1.56 -12.14
CA GLY A 64 -2.99 2.92 -12.42
C GLY A 64 -3.35 3.75 -11.19
N PHE A 65 -3.39 3.16 -10.00
CA PHE A 65 -3.53 3.89 -8.75
C PHE A 65 -2.17 4.41 -8.27
N LYS A 66 -2.21 5.48 -7.48
CA LYS A 66 -1.03 6.05 -6.83
C LYS A 66 -1.27 6.07 -5.33
N GLU A 67 -0.31 5.54 -4.58
CA GLU A 67 -0.23 5.73 -3.15
C GLU A 67 0.68 6.94 -2.85
N LEU A 68 0.28 7.78 -1.90
CA LEU A 68 1.09 8.91 -1.49
C LEU A 68 2.26 8.39 -0.65
N LEU A 69 3.40 8.15 -1.28
CA LEU A 69 4.63 7.80 -0.58
C LEU A 69 5.01 8.99 0.30
N GLY A 70 5.14 8.76 1.62
CA GLY A 70 5.44 9.81 2.60
C GLY A 70 6.56 10.73 2.14
N MET A 71 6.19 11.89 1.60
CA MET A 71 7.07 13.03 1.55
C MET A 71 7.25 13.46 2.98
N GLY A 72 8.47 13.35 3.49
CA GLY A 72 8.87 14.08 4.68
C GLY A 72 8.43 15.53 4.50
N TYR A 73 7.52 15.98 5.36
CA TYR A 73 7.37 17.40 5.62
C TYR A 73 8.74 17.87 6.14
N LYS A 74 9.43 18.66 5.32
CA LYS A 74 10.37 19.65 5.85
C LYS A 74 9.57 20.80 6.43
#